data_AF-A0A644ZAY6-F1
#
_entry.id   AF-A0A644ZAY6-F1
#
_cell.length_a   1.000
_cell.length_b   1.000
_cell.length_c   1.000
_cell.angle_alpha   90.00
_cell.angle_beta   90.00
_cell.angle_gamma   90.00
#
_symmetry.space_group_name_H-M   'P 1'
#
loop_
_entity.id
_entity.type
_entity.pdbx_description
1 polymer ?
#
loop_
_entity_poly.entity_id
_entity_poly.type
_entity_poly.pdbx_seq_one_letter_code
_entity_poly.pdbx_strand_id
1 'polypeptide(L)'
;MSLRFTPLTLVIDENKSRSIAEFKETYCDTLLTFLKYRFKYSRKHGKTFTNEKKLCLASDIKPPSSDKIAGVLCHKGTYYDTYLTNHIVGTRLQNMSTNEVIADFTHTFPIIRKRVIHKPEAITNSDTNNTIELKDITNSDMNNEIGISTLGFSQDNFLVIWKQSDKSQSSSGLLVPTGSGSCDWKDICGNDFTKTITQAMERELWEESGRNKLASNHLTVGKTLISGYFRWITRAGKPEFVGITKVNARYTAFTPDPKELNKFKKEYPIDSLEDIPMTIQDILSENNVSIPLYMALLCLEDYYRNHSAELNTFLFE
;
A
#
# COMPACT_ATOMS: atom_id res chain seq x y z
N MET A 1 13.77 0.20 2.83
CA MET A 1 14.53 -0.85 2.13
C MET A 1 14.28 -0.63 0.65
N SER A 2 15.20 0.07 -0.02
CA SER A 2 15.17 0.30 -1.46
C SER A 2 15.15 -1.04 -2.19
N LEU A 3 14.06 -1.30 -2.91
CA LEU A 3 13.92 -2.50 -3.72
C LEU A 3 14.14 -2.11 -5.18
N ARG A 4 15.41 -2.18 -5.61
CA ARG A 4 15.76 -2.19 -7.03
C ARG A 4 15.30 -3.51 -7.62
N PHE A 5 14.09 -3.53 -8.16
CA PHE A 5 13.62 -4.68 -8.90
C PHE A 5 14.19 -4.65 -10.30
N THR A 6 15.28 -5.40 -10.51
CA THR A 6 15.53 -6.08 -11.80
C THR A 6 14.19 -6.64 -12.30
N PRO A 7 13.88 -6.57 -13.61
CA PRO A 7 12.59 -7.01 -14.13
C PRO A 7 12.11 -8.31 -13.48
N LEU A 8 11.00 -8.23 -12.75
CA LEU A 8 10.46 -9.36 -12.00
C LEU A 8 9.36 -10.02 -12.81
N THR A 9 9.34 -11.35 -12.76
CA THR A 9 8.30 -12.12 -13.44
C THR A 9 7.13 -12.34 -12.48
N LEU A 10 5.92 -12.00 -12.90
CA LEU A 10 4.69 -12.35 -12.22
C LEU A 10 4.36 -13.82 -12.50
N VAL A 11 4.15 -14.60 -11.44
CA VAL A 11 3.77 -16.01 -11.51
C VAL A 11 2.49 -16.22 -10.71
N ILE A 12 1.49 -16.87 -11.31
CA ILE A 12 0.23 -17.16 -10.62
C ILE A 12 0.36 -18.44 -9.79
N ASP A 13 0.03 -18.35 -8.50
CA ASP A 13 -0.05 -19.47 -7.56
C ASP A 13 -1.50 -19.64 -7.07
N GLU A 14 -2.12 -20.75 -7.43
CA GLU A 14 -3.50 -21.06 -7.03
C GLU A 14 -3.60 -21.62 -5.60
N ASN A 15 -2.49 -22.10 -5.01
CA ASN A 15 -2.53 -22.72 -3.68
C ASN A 15 -2.92 -21.71 -2.60
N LYS A 16 -2.44 -20.46 -2.72
CA LYS A 16 -2.83 -19.40 -1.79
C LYS A 16 -4.34 -19.13 -1.80
N SER A 17 -4.95 -19.14 -2.97
CA SER A 17 -6.40 -18.93 -3.12
C SER A 17 -7.19 -20.05 -2.43
N ARG A 18 -6.68 -21.29 -2.44
CA ARG A 18 -7.26 -22.43 -1.72
C ARG A 18 -7.16 -22.26 -0.21
N SER A 19 -6.00 -21.90 0.31
CA SER A 19 -5.80 -21.64 1.75
C SER A 19 -6.74 -20.53 2.27
N ILE A 20 -6.95 -19.46 1.49
CA ILE A 20 -7.91 -18.40 1.84
C ILE A 20 -9.36 -18.90 1.82
N ALA A 21 -9.71 -19.80 0.89
CA ALA A 21 -11.04 -20.42 0.87
C ALA A 21 -11.26 -21.28 2.12
N GLU A 22 -10.31 -22.13 2.49
CA GLU A 22 -10.33 -22.95 3.70
C GLU A 22 -10.44 -22.10 4.98
N PHE A 23 -9.70 -20.99 5.04
CA PHE A 23 -9.81 -20.01 6.12
C PHE A 23 -11.24 -19.45 6.24
N LYS A 24 -11.84 -19.05 5.10
CA LYS A 24 -13.21 -18.52 5.10
C LYS A 24 -14.26 -19.55 5.49
N GLU A 25 -14.09 -20.80 5.07
CA GLU A 25 -14.97 -21.90 5.46
C GLU A 25 -14.89 -22.16 6.97
N THR A 26 -13.67 -22.19 7.52
CA THR A 26 -13.42 -22.41 8.96
C THR A 26 -14.09 -21.35 9.84
N TYR A 27 -14.07 -20.08 9.41
CA TYR A 27 -14.57 -18.95 10.21
C TYR A 27 -15.88 -18.34 9.67
N CYS A 28 -16.62 -19.06 8.83
CA CYS A 28 -17.73 -18.53 8.03
C CYS A 28 -18.72 -17.66 8.83
N ASP A 29 -19.24 -18.16 9.96
CA ASP A 29 -20.25 -17.46 10.75
C ASP A 29 -19.75 -16.12 11.32
N THR A 30 -18.53 -16.12 11.86
CA THR A 30 -17.87 -14.91 12.39
C THR A 30 -17.60 -13.91 11.27
N LEU A 31 -17.06 -14.36 10.14
CA LEU A 31 -16.76 -13.52 8.98
C LEU A 31 -18.03 -12.90 8.37
N LEU A 32 -19.12 -13.67 8.27
CA LEU A 32 -20.42 -13.18 7.80
C LEU A 32 -20.96 -12.07 8.69
N THR A 33 -20.71 -12.13 10.00
CA THR A 33 -21.11 -11.08 10.94
C THR A 33 -20.38 -9.77 10.67
N PHE A 34 -19.06 -9.81 10.47
CA PHE A 34 -18.27 -8.64 10.05
C PHE A 34 -18.72 -8.10 8.69
N LEU A 35 -18.97 -8.96 7.71
CA LEU A 35 -19.40 -8.55 6.38
C LEU A 35 -20.76 -7.84 6.41
N LYS A 36 -21.73 -8.39 7.15
CA LYS A 36 -23.06 -7.79 7.35
C LYS A 36 -22.94 -6.42 8.04
N TYR A 37 -22.10 -6.31 9.07
CA TYR A 37 -21.83 -5.05 9.73
C TYR A 37 -21.26 -4.03 8.74
N ARG A 38 -20.21 -4.39 7.98
CA ARG A 38 -19.58 -3.50 7.02
C ARG A 38 -20.53 -3.04 5.93
N PHE A 39 -21.33 -3.95 5.38
CA PHE A 39 -22.34 -3.62 4.39
C PHE A 39 -23.36 -2.60 4.92
N LYS A 40 -23.91 -2.84 6.11
CA LYS A 40 -24.86 -1.91 6.75
C LYS A 40 -24.21 -0.55 7.03
N TYR A 41 -22.97 -0.55 7.55
CA TYR A 41 -22.21 0.66 7.82
C TYR A 41 -21.98 1.47 6.55
N SER A 42 -21.51 0.83 5.47
CA SER A 42 -21.26 1.50 4.20
C SER A 42 -22.53 2.11 3.62
N ARG A 43 -23.65 1.36 3.61
CA ARG A 43 -24.94 1.87 3.16
C ARG A 43 -25.42 3.08 3.96
N LYS A 44 -25.28 3.04 5.30
CA LYS A 44 -25.68 4.15 6.19
C LYS A 44 -24.90 5.44 5.90
N HIS A 45 -23.64 5.33 5.49
CA HIS A 45 -22.78 6.49 5.25
C HIS A 45 -22.64 6.84 3.75
N GLY A 46 -23.45 6.26 2.87
CA GLY A 46 -23.39 6.51 1.42
C GLY A 46 -22.07 6.07 0.78
N LYS A 47 -21.40 5.07 1.37
CA LYS A 47 -20.09 4.57 0.92
C LYS A 47 -20.26 3.35 0.02
N THR A 48 -19.44 3.26 -1.02
CA THR A 48 -19.37 2.07 -1.90
C THR A 48 -18.72 0.91 -1.17
N PHE A 49 -19.25 -0.30 -1.39
CA PHE A 49 -18.70 -1.55 -0.86
C PHE A 49 -18.88 -2.67 -1.90
N THR A 50 -18.02 -2.64 -2.92
CA THR A 50 -18.04 -3.53 -4.08
C THR A 50 -16.98 -4.63 -3.94
N ASN A 51 -17.24 -5.79 -4.53
CA ASN A 51 -16.30 -6.91 -4.50
C ASN A 51 -15.43 -6.98 -5.77
N GLU A 52 -14.47 -6.07 -5.86
CA GLU A 52 -13.56 -5.99 -7.00
C GLU A 52 -12.50 -7.11 -6.96
N LYS A 53 -12.02 -7.50 -8.14
CA LYS A 53 -10.95 -8.50 -8.28
C LYS A 53 -9.60 -7.81 -8.14
N LYS A 54 -8.75 -8.32 -7.25
CA LYS A 54 -7.49 -7.69 -6.85
C LYS A 54 -6.31 -8.61 -7.11
N LEU A 55 -5.16 -8.02 -7.43
CA LEU A 55 -3.89 -8.74 -7.49
C LEU A 55 -3.28 -8.79 -6.09
N CYS A 56 -2.88 -9.99 -5.68
CA CYS A 56 -2.47 -10.28 -4.31
C CYS A 56 -1.13 -11.02 -4.29
N LEU A 57 -0.29 -10.81 -3.27
CA LEU A 57 0.94 -11.59 -3.10
C LEU A 57 0.63 -12.95 -2.46
N ALA A 58 1.13 -14.02 -3.09
CA ALA A 58 1.03 -15.38 -2.56
C ALA A 58 2.19 -15.74 -1.64
N SER A 59 3.38 -15.18 -1.90
CA SER A 59 4.60 -15.40 -1.11
C SER A 59 5.38 -14.13 -0.88
N ASP A 60 6.38 -14.23 0.00
CA ASP A 60 7.39 -13.19 0.14
C ASP A 60 8.22 -13.06 -1.13
N ILE A 61 8.65 -11.83 -1.41
CA ILE A 61 9.47 -11.52 -2.58
C ILE A 61 10.90 -11.94 -2.27
N LYS A 62 11.44 -12.82 -3.10
CA LYS A 62 12.83 -13.27 -2.98
C LYS A 62 13.69 -12.48 -3.95
N PRO A 63 14.89 -12.04 -3.54
CA PRO A 63 15.83 -11.44 -4.47
C PRO A 63 16.21 -12.47 -5.56
N PRO A 64 16.58 -12.01 -6.77
CA PRO A 64 17.08 -12.90 -7.81
C PRO A 64 18.31 -13.67 -7.29
N SER A 65 18.32 -14.99 -7.46
CA SER A 65 19.57 -15.76 -7.41
C SER A 65 20.32 -15.56 -8.73
N SER A 66 21.66 -15.64 -8.71
CA SER A 66 22.59 -15.29 -9.80
C SER A 66 22.20 -15.68 -11.23
N ASP A 67 21.38 -16.72 -11.41
CA ASP A 67 21.06 -17.30 -12.71
C ASP A 67 19.55 -17.41 -13.02
N LYS A 68 18.66 -16.79 -12.23
CA LYS A 68 17.20 -16.84 -12.47
C LYS A 68 16.54 -15.49 -12.23
N ILE A 69 15.68 -15.09 -13.17
CA ILE A 69 14.72 -14.01 -12.95
C ILE A 69 13.87 -14.39 -11.73
N ALA A 70 13.82 -13.52 -10.72
CA ALA A 70 12.99 -13.74 -9.55
C ALA A 70 11.51 -13.71 -9.95
N GLY A 71 10.82 -14.81 -9.68
CA GLY A 71 9.36 -14.89 -9.82
C GLY A 71 8.68 -14.37 -8.56
N VAL A 72 7.77 -13.41 -8.71
CA VAL A 72 6.86 -13.00 -7.64
C VAL A 72 5.60 -13.83 -7.75
N LEU A 73 5.37 -14.67 -6.75
CA LEU A 73 4.16 -15.46 -6.67
C LEU A 73 3.00 -14.57 -6.26
N CYS A 74 2.01 -14.49 -7.14
CA CYS A 74 0.79 -13.72 -6.97
C CYS A 74 -0.42 -14.64 -7.07
N HIS A 75 -1.56 -14.22 -6.56
CA HIS A 75 -2.81 -14.91 -6.78
C HIS A 75 -3.95 -13.91 -7.00
N LYS A 76 -5.08 -14.43 -7.45
CA LYS A 76 -6.30 -13.66 -7.59
C LYS A 76 -7.03 -13.65 -6.25
N GLY A 77 -7.31 -12.46 -5.75
CA GLY A 77 -8.19 -12.27 -4.59
C GLY A 77 -9.31 -11.31 -4.93
N THR A 78 -10.07 -10.94 -3.90
CA THR A 78 -11.10 -9.92 -4.00
C THR A 78 -11.02 -8.93 -2.85
N TYR A 79 -11.63 -7.76 -3.02
CA TYR A 79 -11.69 -6.76 -1.94
C TYR A 79 -12.37 -7.33 -0.67
N TYR A 80 -13.37 -8.20 -0.81
CA TYR A 80 -14.00 -8.84 0.33
C TYR A 80 -13.04 -9.80 1.03
N ASP A 81 -12.21 -10.53 0.28
CA ASP A 81 -11.17 -11.38 0.89
C ASP A 81 -10.19 -10.52 1.70
N THR A 82 -9.69 -9.42 1.13
CA THR A 82 -8.83 -8.45 1.85
C THR A 82 -9.50 -7.93 3.11
N TYR A 83 -10.77 -7.55 3.04
CA TYR A 83 -11.50 -7.07 4.21
C TYR A 83 -11.56 -8.16 5.30
N LEU A 84 -11.93 -9.39 4.92
CA LEU A 84 -12.15 -10.50 5.84
C LEU A 84 -10.86 -11.13 6.39
N THR A 85 -9.73 -10.98 5.71
CA THR A 85 -8.45 -11.52 6.18
C THR A 85 -7.50 -10.45 6.69
N ASN A 86 -7.33 -9.32 6.00
CA ASN A 86 -6.31 -8.33 6.39
C ASN A 86 -6.86 -7.23 7.31
N HIS A 87 -8.12 -6.83 7.13
CA HIS A 87 -8.66 -5.66 7.87
C HIS A 87 -9.31 -6.03 9.21
N ILE A 88 -10.01 -7.16 9.29
CA ILE A 88 -10.77 -7.51 10.51
C ILE A 88 -9.98 -8.38 11.49
N VAL A 89 -8.90 -9.04 11.07
CA VAL A 89 -8.06 -9.79 12.00
C VAL A 89 -7.43 -8.83 13.01
N GLY A 90 -7.32 -9.26 14.26
CA GLY A 90 -6.92 -8.35 15.33
C GLY A 90 -8.06 -7.46 15.85
N THR A 91 -9.29 -7.57 15.33
CA THR A 91 -10.42 -6.72 15.73
C THR A 91 -11.56 -7.51 16.37
N ARG A 92 -12.42 -6.79 17.12
CA ARG A 92 -13.66 -7.31 17.70
C ARG A 92 -14.82 -6.37 17.42
N LEU A 93 -16.01 -6.92 17.17
CA LEU A 93 -17.26 -6.19 17.16
C LEU A 93 -17.90 -6.29 18.54
N GLN A 94 -18.18 -5.14 19.12
CA GLN A 94 -18.75 -5.04 20.46
C GLN A 94 -19.94 -4.08 20.45
N ASN A 95 -20.99 -4.42 21.19
CA ASN A 95 -22.07 -3.50 21.48
C ASN A 95 -21.60 -2.49 22.53
N MET A 96 -21.56 -1.20 22.17
CA MET A 96 -21.06 -0.15 23.06
C MET A 96 -21.95 0.10 24.29
N SER A 97 -23.25 -0.19 24.24
CA SER A 97 -24.13 0.04 25.40
C SER A 97 -24.13 -1.12 26.38
N THR A 98 -23.98 -2.36 25.91
CA THR A 98 -24.03 -3.57 26.75
C THR A 98 -22.66 -4.19 27.02
N ASN A 99 -21.61 -3.71 26.34
CA ASN A 99 -20.27 -4.32 26.29
C ASN A 99 -20.24 -5.77 25.77
N GLU A 100 -21.34 -6.26 25.20
CA GLU A 100 -21.43 -7.62 24.64
C GLU A 100 -20.54 -7.76 23.39
N VAL A 101 -19.75 -8.83 23.33
CA VAL A 101 -18.93 -9.17 22.16
C VAL A 101 -19.80 -9.91 21.15
N ILE A 102 -20.01 -9.29 19.99
CA ILE A 102 -20.83 -9.82 18.89
C ILE A 102 -20.00 -10.77 18.03
N ALA A 103 -18.74 -10.42 17.78
CA ALA A 103 -17.79 -11.23 17.03
C ALA A 103 -16.36 -10.86 17.45
N ASP A 104 -15.47 -11.84 17.58
CA ASP A 104 -14.08 -11.64 17.97
C ASP A 104 -13.14 -12.32 16.97
N PHE A 105 -12.25 -11.55 16.38
CA PHE A 105 -11.23 -12.01 15.46
C PHE A 105 -9.83 -11.52 15.88
N THR A 106 -9.65 -11.18 17.15
CA THR A 106 -8.38 -10.68 17.68
C THR A 106 -7.29 -11.76 17.69
N HIS A 107 -7.68 -13.02 17.88
CA HIS A 107 -6.79 -14.18 17.99
C HIS A 107 -6.17 -14.65 16.66
N THR A 108 -6.69 -14.19 15.51
CA THR A 108 -6.25 -14.61 14.17
C THR A 108 -5.19 -13.69 13.55
N PHE A 109 -4.76 -12.65 14.27
CA PHE A 109 -3.70 -11.77 13.80
C PHE A 109 -2.43 -12.59 13.51
N PRO A 110 -1.79 -12.43 12.32
CA PRO A 110 -0.83 -13.40 11.83
C PRO A 110 0.55 -13.19 12.46
N ILE A 111 0.71 -13.58 13.73
CA ILE A 111 1.96 -13.47 14.47
C ILE A 111 2.55 -14.83 14.86
N ILE A 112 3.86 -14.85 15.07
CA ILE A 112 4.63 -15.94 15.63
C ILE A 112 5.17 -15.47 16.98
N ARG A 113 4.99 -16.27 18.02
CA ARG A 113 5.62 -16.05 19.33
C ARG A 113 6.86 -16.93 19.41
N LYS A 114 8.05 -16.33 19.44
CA LYS A 114 9.32 -17.05 19.58
C LYS A 114 9.85 -16.88 20.99
N ARG A 115 10.37 -17.94 21.60
CA ARG A 115 11.05 -17.85 22.89
C ARG A 115 12.43 -17.23 22.69
N VAL A 116 12.72 -16.18 23.43
CA VAL A 116 14.04 -15.53 23.47
C VAL A 116 14.96 -16.39 24.31
N ILE A 117 15.96 -17.01 23.68
CA ILE A 117 16.95 -17.86 24.36
C ILE A 117 18.10 -16.99 24.91
N HIS A 118 18.38 -15.84 24.30
CA HIS A 118 19.40 -14.88 24.74
C HIS A 118 18.84 -13.44 24.63
N LYS A 119 18.75 -12.73 25.75
CA LYS A 119 18.37 -11.31 25.78
C LYS A 119 19.59 -10.47 25.37
N PRO A 120 19.50 -9.58 24.37
CA PRO A 120 20.47 -8.50 24.22
C PRO A 120 20.42 -7.60 25.47
N GLU A 121 21.57 -7.19 25.99
CA GLU A 121 21.71 -6.40 27.24
C GLU A 121 20.92 -5.07 27.24
N ALA A 122 20.45 -4.60 26.08
CA ALA A 122 19.76 -3.33 25.90
C ALA A 122 18.23 -3.35 26.10
N ILE A 123 17.59 -4.50 26.37
CA ILE A 123 16.13 -4.56 26.59
C ILE A 123 15.84 -4.72 28.08
N THR A 124 15.75 -3.58 28.79
CA THR A 124 15.57 -3.53 30.25
C THR A 124 14.12 -3.46 30.73
N ASN A 125 13.12 -3.43 29.84
CA ASN A 125 11.73 -3.31 30.26
C ASN A 125 10.80 -4.38 29.70
N SER A 126 10.17 -5.12 30.63
CA SER A 126 9.04 -6.07 30.55
C SER A 126 9.36 -7.59 30.45
N ASP A 127 8.66 -8.32 31.32
CA ASP A 127 8.72 -9.76 31.62
C ASP A 127 8.22 -10.69 30.51
N THR A 128 8.66 -10.51 29.26
CA THR A 128 8.37 -11.49 28.21
C THR A 128 9.65 -12.08 27.67
N ASN A 129 9.94 -13.33 28.05
CA ASN A 129 10.93 -14.20 27.41
C ASN A 129 10.53 -14.59 25.96
N ASN A 130 9.67 -13.81 25.31
CA ASN A 130 9.15 -14.08 23.98
C ASN A 130 9.22 -12.83 23.10
N THR A 131 9.69 -12.97 21.86
CA THR A 131 9.49 -11.98 20.80
C THR A 131 8.21 -12.30 20.05
N ILE A 132 7.54 -11.25 19.57
CA ILE A 132 6.39 -11.35 18.68
C ILE A 132 6.83 -10.86 17.31
N GLU A 133 6.70 -11.71 16.30
CA GLU A 133 7.03 -11.40 14.93
C GLU A 133 5.80 -11.57 14.05
N LEU A 134 5.67 -10.75 13.02
CA LEU A 134 4.64 -10.91 11.99
C LEU A 134 4.99 -12.13 11.14
N LYS A 135 4.02 -13.01 10.86
CA LYS A 135 4.19 -14.11 9.91
C LYS A 135 4.53 -13.56 8.54
N ASP A 136 5.45 -14.21 7.87
CA ASP A 136 5.77 -14.00 6.46
C ASP A 136 4.53 -14.17 5.56
N ILE A 137 4.52 -13.52 4.39
CA ILE A 137 3.37 -13.58 3.47
C ILE A 137 3.05 -15.02 3.12
N THR A 138 4.08 -15.81 2.82
CA THR A 138 3.97 -17.22 2.44
C THR A 138 3.16 -18.03 3.45
N ASN A 139 3.44 -17.83 4.75
CA ASN A 139 2.86 -18.62 5.85
C ASN A 139 1.63 -17.97 6.51
N SER A 140 1.17 -16.83 6.00
CA SER A 140 -0.02 -16.13 6.50
C SER A 140 -1.27 -16.57 5.73
N ASP A 141 -2.41 -16.75 6.40
CA ASP A 141 -3.70 -17.03 5.74
C ASP A 141 -4.37 -15.74 5.20
N MET A 142 -3.57 -14.72 4.96
CA MET A 142 -4.04 -13.39 4.55
C MET A 142 -4.15 -13.31 3.04
N ASN A 143 -5.18 -12.62 2.54
CA ASN A 143 -5.36 -12.32 1.12
C ASN A 143 -4.22 -11.49 0.56
N ASN A 144 -3.62 -10.58 1.35
CA ASN A 144 -2.42 -9.84 0.94
C ASN A 144 -2.55 -9.12 -0.41
N GLU A 145 -3.70 -8.47 -0.62
CA GLU A 145 -3.91 -7.55 -1.73
C GLU A 145 -2.78 -6.52 -1.79
N ILE A 146 -2.25 -6.32 -2.99
CA ILE A 146 -1.14 -5.40 -3.23
C ILE A 146 -1.65 -3.98 -3.16
N GLY A 147 -1.16 -3.21 -2.19
CA GLY A 147 -1.27 -1.75 -2.19
C GLY A 147 -0.23 -1.15 -3.13
N ILE A 148 -0.55 0.00 -3.70
CA ILE A 148 0.39 0.81 -4.46
C ILE A 148 0.26 2.27 -4.05
N SER A 149 1.38 2.98 -4.04
CA SER A 149 1.44 4.41 -3.73
C SER A 149 2.56 5.08 -4.51
N THR A 150 2.37 6.32 -4.97
CA THR A 150 3.43 7.03 -5.70
C THR A 150 3.50 8.53 -5.40
N LEU A 151 4.74 9.03 -5.32
CA LEU A 151 5.06 10.45 -5.31
C LEU A 151 5.18 10.96 -6.75
N GLY A 152 4.31 11.87 -7.14
CA GLY A 152 4.26 12.48 -8.46
C GLY A 152 5.05 13.78 -8.50
N PHE A 153 6.03 13.81 -9.39
CA PHE A 153 6.82 14.98 -9.74
C PHE A 153 6.33 15.51 -11.08
N SER A 154 5.89 16.76 -11.13
CA SER A 154 5.46 17.39 -12.38
C SER A 154 6.63 17.56 -13.35
N GLN A 155 6.29 17.81 -14.61
CA GLN A 155 7.27 18.11 -15.65
C GLN A 155 8.08 19.37 -15.31
N ASP A 156 7.46 20.35 -14.66
CA ASP A 156 8.08 21.58 -14.17
C ASP A 156 8.54 21.49 -12.71
N ASN A 157 8.93 20.28 -12.27
CA ASN A 157 9.71 20.01 -11.06
C ASN A 157 9.01 20.33 -9.73
N PHE A 158 7.69 20.13 -9.65
CA PHE A 158 6.97 20.18 -8.38
C PHE A 158 6.66 18.77 -7.88
N LEU A 159 6.99 18.48 -6.61
CA LEU A 159 6.39 17.36 -5.89
C LEU A 159 4.99 17.77 -5.42
N VAL A 160 3.98 16.98 -5.80
CA VAL A 160 2.57 17.26 -5.49
C VAL A 160 2.05 16.32 -4.40
N ILE A 161 1.64 16.83 -3.25
CA ILE A 161 1.07 16.06 -2.14
C ILE A 161 -0.40 16.43 -1.96
N TRP A 162 -1.28 15.44 -1.83
CA TRP A 162 -2.70 15.67 -1.63
C TRP A 162 -3.09 15.64 -0.16
N LYS A 163 -4.25 16.20 0.16
CA LYS A 163 -4.93 15.97 1.43
C LYS A 163 -6.18 15.13 1.19
N GLN A 164 -6.31 14.03 1.92
CA GLN A 164 -7.45 13.13 1.77
C GLN A 164 -8.75 13.81 2.22
N SER A 165 -9.85 13.54 1.51
CA SER A 165 -11.16 14.10 1.87
C SER A 165 -11.64 13.60 3.24
N ASP A 166 -12.45 14.40 3.94
CA ASP A 166 -13.05 13.99 5.22
C ASP A 166 -14.05 12.84 5.08
N LYS A 167 -14.39 12.45 3.84
CA LYS A 167 -15.37 11.40 3.51
C LYS A 167 -14.73 10.02 3.28
N SER A 168 -13.40 9.93 3.23
CA SER A 168 -12.69 8.67 2.97
C SER A 168 -12.99 7.58 4.02
N GLN A 169 -12.77 6.31 3.66
CA GLN A 169 -12.97 5.18 4.58
C GLN A 169 -11.83 5.00 5.59
N SER A 170 -10.66 5.53 5.29
CA SER A 170 -9.45 5.47 6.11
C SER A 170 -8.80 6.85 6.09
N SER A 171 -8.38 7.36 7.25
CA SER A 171 -7.45 8.50 7.37
C SER A 171 -7.96 9.87 6.86
N SER A 172 -9.14 10.31 7.33
CA SER A 172 -9.68 11.63 7.02
C SER A 172 -8.72 12.78 7.39
N GLY A 173 -8.47 13.69 6.46
CA GLY A 173 -7.68 14.91 6.71
C GLY A 173 -6.17 14.72 6.74
N LEU A 174 -5.65 13.53 6.44
CA LEU A 174 -4.21 13.29 6.34
C LEU A 174 -3.65 13.74 4.99
N LEU A 175 -2.36 14.08 4.97
CA LEU A 175 -1.55 14.19 3.77
C LEU A 175 -1.29 12.78 3.20
N VAL A 176 -1.50 12.62 1.91
CA VAL A 176 -1.41 11.35 1.17
C VAL A 176 -0.50 11.52 -0.04
N PRO A 177 0.13 10.44 -0.54
CA PRO A 177 0.94 10.54 -1.75
C PRO A 177 0.07 10.93 -2.96
N THR A 178 0.71 11.27 -4.07
CA THR A 178 0.05 11.84 -5.26
C THR A 178 -0.92 10.87 -5.93
N GLY A 179 -0.64 9.57 -5.82
CA GLY A 179 -1.56 8.48 -6.15
C GLY A 179 -1.47 7.39 -5.09
N SER A 180 -2.59 6.85 -4.61
CA SER A 180 -2.60 5.71 -3.69
C SER A 180 -3.81 4.82 -3.91
N GLY A 181 -3.61 3.51 -3.90
CA GLY A 181 -4.71 2.57 -4.09
C GLY A 181 -4.29 1.12 -4.00
N SER A 182 -5.03 0.28 -4.71
CA SER A 182 -4.81 -1.16 -4.76
C SER A 182 -4.56 -1.60 -6.19
N CYS A 183 -3.68 -2.57 -6.38
CA CYS A 183 -3.50 -3.19 -7.68
C CYS A 183 -4.70 -4.11 -8.01
N ASP A 184 -5.40 -3.79 -9.08
CA ASP A 184 -6.51 -4.59 -9.57
C ASP A 184 -6.00 -5.79 -10.38
N TRP A 185 -6.80 -6.85 -10.43
CA TRP A 185 -6.48 -8.00 -11.29
C TRP A 185 -6.35 -7.63 -12.78
N LYS A 186 -7.04 -6.57 -13.21
CA LYS A 186 -6.99 -6.07 -14.59
C LYS A 186 -5.71 -5.29 -14.92
N ASP A 187 -4.92 -4.91 -13.91
CA ASP A 187 -3.68 -4.14 -14.09
C ASP A 187 -2.51 -5.04 -14.57
N ILE A 188 -2.71 -6.36 -14.60
CA ILE A 188 -1.69 -7.34 -15.01
C ILE A 188 -1.19 -7.09 -16.43
N CYS A 189 0.12 -6.85 -16.55
CA CYS A 189 0.83 -6.62 -17.79
C CYS A 189 1.57 -7.89 -18.25
N GLY A 190 0.82 -8.91 -18.67
CA GLY A 190 1.40 -10.21 -19.02
C GLY A 190 2.10 -10.86 -17.82
N ASN A 191 3.36 -11.25 -17.99
CA ASN A 191 4.18 -11.81 -16.91
C ASN A 191 5.16 -10.78 -16.30
N ASP A 192 5.06 -9.49 -16.64
CA ASP A 192 5.93 -8.45 -16.12
C ASP A 192 5.34 -7.88 -14.82
N PHE A 193 5.87 -8.32 -13.68
CA PHE A 193 5.43 -7.86 -12.37
C PHE A 193 5.74 -6.38 -12.17
N THR A 194 6.96 -5.96 -12.53
CA THR A 194 7.40 -4.57 -12.36
C THR A 194 6.48 -3.64 -13.12
N LYS A 195 6.20 -3.94 -14.40
CA LYS A 195 5.28 -3.16 -15.23
C LYS A 195 3.84 -3.18 -14.73
N THR A 196 3.39 -4.32 -14.18
CA THR A 196 2.07 -4.42 -13.54
C THR A 196 1.94 -3.44 -12.38
N ILE A 197 2.94 -3.37 -11.50
CA ILE A 197 2.94 -2.46 -10.36
C ILE A 197 3.06 -0.99 -10.79
N THR A 198 3.95 -0.67 -11.73
CA THR A 198 4.11 0.72 -12.19
C THR A 198 2.87 1.21 -12.93
N GLN A 199 2.22 0.39 -13.76
CA GLN A 199 0.99 0.80 -14.43
C GLN A 199 -0.19 0.95 -13.46
N ALA A 200 -0.24 0.15 -12.40
CA ALA A 200 -1.23 0.34 -11.33
C ALA A 200 -1.03 1.68 -10.61
N MET A 201 0.23 2.06 -10.32
CA MET A 201 0.57 3.38 -9.76
C MET A 201 0.17 4.53 -10.70
N GLU A 202 0.50 4.41 -11.99
CA GLU A 202 0.15 5.38 -13.03
C GLU A 202 -1.36 5.53 -13.19
N ARG A 203 -2.10 4.41 -13.10
CA ARG A 203 -3.56 4.39 -13.11
C ARG A 203 -4.12 5.17 -11.92
N GLU A 204 -3.76 4.81 -10.69
CA GLU A 204 -4.30 5.49 -9.50
C GLU A 204 -3.95 6.98 -9.52
N LEU A 205 -2.69 7.34 -9.84
CA LEU A 205 -2.29 8.73 -9.98
C LEU A 205 -3.14 9.46 -11.03
N TRP A 206 -3.37 8.86 -12.20
CA TRP A 206 -4.21 9.46 -13.25
C TRP A 206 -5.66 9.63 -12.80
N GLU A 207 -6.24 8.65 -12.11
CA GLU A 207 -7.62 8.71 -11.62
C GLU A 207 -7.81 9.79 -10.56
N GLU A 208 -6.88 9.90 -9.61
CA GLU A 208 -6.94 10.82 -8.48
C GLU A 208 -6.48 12.24 -8.83
N SER A 209 -5.60 12.42 -9.81
CA SER A 209 -4.92 13.71 -10.09
C SER A 209 -5.41 14.44 -11.35
N GLY A 210 -6.57 14.07 -11.90
CA GLY A 210 -7.30 14.91 -12.87
C GLY A 210 -7.70 14.24 -14.17
N ARG A 211 -7.44 12.94 -14.32
CA ARG A 211 -7.77 12.13 -15.49
C ARG A 211 -7.34 12.84 -16.78
N ASN A 212 -8.29 13.14 -17.67
CA ASN A 212 -8.06 13.73 -18.98
C ASN A 212 -7.41 15.13 -18.93
N LYS A 213 -7.48 15.83 -17.79
CA LYS A 213 -6.74 17.10 -17.61
C LYS A 213 -5.25 16.86 -17.42
N LEU A 214 -4.89 15.74 -16.79
CA LEU A 214 -3.51 15.37 -16.54
C LEU A 214 -2.89 14.68 -17.75
N ALA A 215 -3.59 13.70 -18.32
CA ALA A 215 -3.18 13.00 -19.53
C ALA A 215 -4.37 12.30 -20.20
N SER A 216 -4.26 12.01 -21.50
CA SER A 216 -5.35 11.39 -22.28
C SER A 216 -5.82 10.03 -21.73
N ASN A 217 -4.91 9.29 -21.12
CA ASN A 217 -5.14 8.04 -20.39
C ASN A 217 -3.94 7.77 -19.47
N HIS A 218 -4.09 6.80 -18.56
CA HIS A 218 -3.07 6.47 -17.58
C HIS A 218 -1.72 6.03 -18.19
N LEU A 219 -1.70 5.38 -19.36
CA LEU A 219 -0.45 4.95 -20.01
C LEU A 219 0.41 6.11 -20.52
N THR A 220 -0.16 7.32 -20.59
CA THR A 220 0.52 8.53 -21.06
C THR A 220 0.84 9.50 -19.92
N VAL A 221 0.46 9.18 -18.68
CA VAL A 221 0.58 10.10 -17.54
C VAL A 221 2.01 10.42 -17.18
N GLY A 222 2.94 9.49 -17.38
CA GLY A 222 4.31 9.63 -16.92
C GLY A 222 5.08 8.32 -17.01
N LYS A 223 6.20 8.26 -16.30
CA LYS A 223 6.94 7.03 -16.04
C LYS A 223 7.08 6.86 -14.54
N THR A 224 6.92 5.63 -14.08
CA THR A 224 7.08 5.29 -12.66
C THR A 224 8.27 4.40 -12.41
N LEU A 225 9.02 4.73 -11.36
CA LEU A 225 10.08 3.94 -10.77
C LEU A 225 9.60 3.40 -9.42
N ILE A 226 9.78 2.10 -9.14
CA ILE A 226 9.51 1.54 -7.81
C ILE A 226 10.67 1.92 -6.89
N SER A 227 10.40 2.62 -5.79
CA SER A 227 11.41 3.05 -4.82
C SER A 227 11.49 2.15 -3.59
N GLY A 228 10.43 1.38 -3.29
CA GLY A 228 10.44 0.47 -2.15
C GLY A 228 9.16 -0.33 -1.98
N TYR A 229 9.10 -1.06 -0.86
CA TYR A 229 7.93 -1.82 -0.43
C TYR A 229 7.93 -1.98 1.09
N PHE A 230 6.72 -2.11 1.64
CA PHE A 230 6.52 -2.33 3.07
C PHE A 230 5.30 -3.20 3.35
N ARG A 231 5.18 -3.65 4.60
CA ARG A 231 4.04 -4.41 5.11
C ARG A 231 3.32 -3.63 6.19
N TRP A 232 2.02 -3.47 6.04
CA TRP A 232 1.16 -2.76 6.99
C TRP A 232 0.89 -3.61 8.22
N ILE A 233 1.58 -3.34 9.32
CA ILE A 233 1.36 -4.07 10.59
C ILE A 233 -0.11 -3.96 11.01
N THR A 234 -0.70 -2.76 11.03
CA THR A 234 -2.11 -2.55 11.43
C THR A 234 -3.13 -3.18 10.46
N ARG A 235 -2.70 -3.70 9.30
CA ARG A 235 -3.51 -4.44 8.34
C ARG A 235 -2.96 -5.84 8.11
N ALA A 236 -2.50 -6.47 9.20
CA ALA A 236 -2.06 -7.85 9.23
C ALA A 236 -0.94 -8.19 8.24
N GLY A 237 -0.05 -7.23 7.99
CA GLY A 237 1.05 -7.39 7.06
C GLY A 237 0.68 -7.26 5.59
N LYS A 238 -0.46 -6.65 5.26
CA LYS A 238 -0.85 -6.36 3.86
C LYS A 238 0.32 -5.68 3.14
N PRO A 239 0.73 -6.16 1.96
CA PRO A 239 1.84 -5.58 1.21
C PRO A 239 1.48 -4.26 0.53
N GLU A 240 2.46 -3.37 0.41
CA GLU A 240 2.35 -2.15 -0.39
C GLU A 240 3.67 -1.78 -1.05
N PHE A 241 3.62 -1.45 -2.34
CA PHE A 241 4.75 -0.91 -3.09
C PHE A 241 4.65 0.61 -3.14
N VAL A 242 5.80 1.26 -3.06
CA VAL A 242 5.92 2.71 -3.21
C VAL A 242 6.81 3.04 -4.40
N GLY A 243 6.45 4.10 -5.12
CA GLY A 243 7.17 4.54 -6.31
C GLY A 243 7.26 6.05 -6.46
N ILE A 244 8.03 6.47 -7.45
CA ILE A 244 8.24 7.85 -7.86
C ILE A 244 7.77 7.94 -9.31
N THR A 245 6.83 8.84 -9.60
CA THR A 245 6.31 9.06 -10.95
C THR A 245 6.80 10.41 -11.45
N LYS A 246 7.56 10.44 -12.54
CA LYS A 246 7.79 11.68 -13.31
C LYS A 246 6.63 11.83 -14.28
N VAL A 247 5.81 12.85 -14.05
CA VAL A 247 4.56 13.10 -14.77
C VAL A 247 4.82 13.96 -16.00
N ASN A 248 4.24 13.56 -17.14
CA ASN A 248 4.35 14.25 -18.43
C ASN A 248 3.39 15.46 -18.52
N ALA A 249 3.23 16.19 -17.42
CA ALA A 249 2.35 17.34 -17.34
C ALA A 249 2.87 18.33 -16.29
N ARG A 250 2.55 19.61 -16.49
CA ARG A 250 2.87 20.68 -15.55
C ARG A 250 2.02 20.58 -14.29
N TYR A 251 2.49 21.16 -13.18
CA TYR A 251 1.78 21.12 -11.88
C TYR A 251 0.35 21.69 -11.96
N THR A 252 0.11 22.61 -12.91
CA THR A 252 -1.20 23.25 -13.13
C THR A 252 -2.25 22.28 -13.70
N ALA A 253 -1.82 21.16 -14.30
CA ALA A 253 -2.71 20.12 -14.80
C ALA A 253 -3.27 19.21 -13.68
N PHE A 254 -2.63 19.20 -12.51
CA PHE A 254 -3.05 18.38 -11.37
C PHE A 254 -4.31 18.95 -10.74
N THR A 255 -5.39 18.17 -10.80
CA THR A 255 -6.68 18.50 -10.20
C THR A 255 -7.21 17.31 -9.41
N PRO A 256 -7.60 17.47 -8.14
CA PRO A 256 -7.99 16.33 -7.30
C PRO A 256 -9.33 15.73 -7.75
N ASP A 257 -9.47 14.41 -7.68
CA ASP A 257 -10.78 13.75 -7.73
C ASP A 257 -11.56 14.09 -6.46
N PRO A 258 -12.69 14.82 -6.56
CA PRO A 258 -13.46 15.25 -5.39
C PRO A 258 -14.09 14.09 -4.60
N LYS A 259 -14.11 12.86 -5.13
CA LYS A 259 -14.60 11.68 -4.40
C LYS A 259 -13.61 11.18 -3.36
N GLU A 260 -12.32 11.33 -3.62
CA GLU A 260 -11.25 10.69 -2.84
C GLU A 260 -10.40 11.75 -2.12
N LEU A 261 -10.17 12.88 -2.78
CA LEU A 261 -9.28 13.94 -2.33
C LEU A 261 -10.02 15.23 -1.99
N ASN A 262 -9.42 16.00 -1.08
CA ASN A 262 -9.83 17.37 -0.83
C ASN A 262 -9.32 18.26 -1.97
N LYS A 263 -9.93 19.43 -2.19
CA LYS A 263 -9.43 20.44 -3.14
C LYS A 263 -8.05 20.99 -2.75
N PHE A 264 -7.61 20.74 -1.53
CA PHE A 264 -6.34 21.17 -1.00
C PHE A 264 -5.20 20.25 -1.47
N LYS A 265 -4.20 20.85 -2.10
CA LYS A 265 -2.90 20.25 -2.44
C LYS A 265 -1.78 21.08 -1.84
N LYS A 266 -0.67 20.43 -1.56
CA LYS A 266 0.60 21.09 -1.29
C LYS A 266 1.56 20.79 -2.44
N GLU A 267 2.27 21.81 -2.86
CA GLU A 267 3.31 21.73 -3.87
C GLU A 267 4.65 22.12 -3.25
N TYR A 268 5.68 21.39 -3.64
CA TYR A 268 7.05 21.62 -3.22
C TYR A 268 7.90 21.74 -4.48
N PRO A 269 8.46 22.92 -4.79
CA PRO A 269 9.45 23.05 -5.86
C PRO A 269 10.69 22.21 -5.54
N ILE A 270 11.19 21.47 -6.52
CA ILE A 270 12.37 20.62 -6.43
C ILE A 270 13.26 20.97 -7.63
N ASP A 271 13.98 22.09 -7.54
CA ASP A 271 14.80 22.58 -8.64
C ASP A 271 16.05 21.71 -8.85
N SER A 272 16.52 21.06 -7.78
CA SER A 272 17.58 20.07 -7.84
C SER A 272 17.41 18.95 -6.79
N LEU A 273 18.27 17.93 -6.85
CA LEU A 273 18.23 16.83 -5.89
C LEU A 273 18.53 17.29 -4.44
N GLU A 274 19.25 18.38 -4.27
CA GLU A 274 19.60 18.96 -2.96
C GLU A 274 18.36 19.45 -2.20
N ASP A 275 17.24 19.71 -2.88
CA ASP A 275 15.98 20.12 -2.25
C ASP A 275 15.23 18.96 -1.58
N ILE A 276 15.54 17.71 -1.96
CA ILE A 276 14.81 16.52 -1.50
C ILE A 276 14.85 16.35 0.03
N PRO A 277 16.04 16.38 0.70
CA PRO A 277 16.08 16.17 2.15
C PRO A 277 15.26 17.19 2.95
N MET A 278 15.35 18.47 2.58
CA MET A 278 14.60 19.53 3.26
C MET A 278 13.09 19.38 3.01
N THR A 279 12.69 19.09 1.77
CA THR A 279 11.29 18.84 1.43
C THR A 279 10.71 17.66 2.21
N ILE A 280 11.46 16.56 2.33
CA ILE A 280 11.03 15.40 3.12
C ILE A 280 10.85 15.80 4.58
N GLN A 281 11.81 16.51 5.15
CA GLN A 281 11.74 16.98 6.54
C GLN A 281 10.52 17.89 6.76
N ASP A 282 10.25 18.81 5.84
CA ASP A 282 9.10 19.71 5.91
C ASP A 282 7.78 18.93 5.90
N ILE A 283 7.62 17.94 5.01
CA ILE A 283 6.41 17.11 4.97
C ILE A 283 6.29 16.27 6.24
N LEU A 284 7.38 15.65 6.71
CA LEU A 284 7.38 14.80 7.90
C LEU A 284 7.18 15.57 9.21
N SER A 285 7.42 16.88 9.22
CA SER A 285 7.14 17.75 10.37
C SER A 285 5.64 17.99 10.59
N GLU A 286 4.80 17.65 9.61
CA GLU A 286 3.35 17.77 9.71
C GLU A 286 2.74 16.63 10.56
N ASN A 287 1.82 16.97 11.45
CA ASN A 287 1.19 16.01 12.37
C ASN A 287 0.18 15.07 11.71
N ASN A 288 -0.08 15.24 10.41
CA ASN A 288 -1.15 14.54 9.69
C ASN A 288 -0.63 13.79 8.45
N VAL A 289 0.56 13.21 8.50
CA VAL A 289 1.08 12.36 7.40
C VAL A 289 0.47 10.96 7.47
N SER A 290 -0.06 10.48 6.34
CA SER A 290 -0.54 9.10 6.22
C SER A 290 0.63 8.10 6.14
N ILE A 291 0.42 6.87 6.61
CA ILE A 291 1.44 5.80 6.51
C ILE A 291 1.97 5.57 5.07
N PRO A 292 1.16 5.55 4.00
CA PRO A 292 1.66 5.44 2.63
C PRO A 292 2.64 6.57 2.28
N LEU A 293 2.27 7.81 2.62
CA LEU A 293 3.11 8.97 2.36
C LEU A 293 4.41 8.90 3.18
N TYR A 294 4.31 8.58 4.47
CA TYR A 294 5.47 8.40 5.35
C TYR A 294 6.46 7.39 4.76
N MET A 295 5.97 6.21 4.37
CA MET A 295 6.82 5.16 3.80
C MET A 295 7.38 5.53 2.42
N ALA A 296 6.61 6.24 1.59
CA ALA A 296 7.08 6.73 0.30
C ALA A 296 8.21 7.76 0.46
N LEU A 297 8.11 8.65 1.45
CA LEU A 297 9.16 9.63 1.75
C LEU A 297 10.43 8.97 2.29
N LEU A 298 10.30 7.99 3.19
CA LEU A 298 11.46 7.21 3.65
C LEU A 298 12.14 6.45 2.51
N CYS A 299 11.36 5.89 1.58
CA CYS A 299 11.94 5.23 0.41
C CYS A 299 12.57 6.23 -0.56
N LEU A 300 12.01 7.42 -0.72
CA LEU A 300 12.63 8.51 -1.49
C LEU A 300 13.96 8.95 -0.87
N GLU A 301 14.01 9.12 0.45
CA GLU A 301 15.25 9.46 1.17
C GLU A 301 16.32 8.37 1.01
N ASP A 302 15.94 7.11 1.21
CA ASP A 302 16.83 5.96 1.00
C ASP A 302 17.34 5.91 -0.45
N TYR A 303 16.47 6.20 -1.42
CA TYR A 303 16.82 6.24 -2.83
C TYR A 303 17.77 7.40 -3.16
N TYR A 304 17.49 8.60 -2.65
CA TYR A 304 18.36 9.77 -2.77
C TYR A 304 19.75 9.48 -2.22
N ARG A 305 19.85 8.91 -1.03
CA ARG A 305 21.15 8.64 -0.36
C ARG A 305 21.99 7.59 -1.08
N ASN A 306 21.37 6.55 -1.63
CA ASN A 306 22.08 5.40 -2.17
C ASN A 306 22.17 5.38 -3.71
N HIS A 307 21.30 6.13 -4.39
CA HIS A 307 21.13 6.07 -5.85
C HIS A 307 20.89 7.47 -6.46
N SER A 308 21.52 8.51 -5.90
CA SER A 308 21.35 9.91 -6.32
C SER A 308 21.50 10.14 -7.83
N ALA A 309 22.52 9.56 -8.47
CA ALA A 309 22.73 9.73 -9.91
C ALA A 309 21.56 9.22 -10.76
N GLU A 310 21.02 8.04 -10.43
CA GLU A 310 19.86 7.47 -11.13
C GLU A 310 18.60 8.31 -10.89
N LEU A 311 18.40 8.78 -9.65
CA LEU A 311 17.30 9.67 -9.32
C LEU A 311 17.39 11.01 -10.06
N ASN A 312 18.60 11.55 -10.21
CA ASN A 312 18.85 12.79 -10.96
C ASN A 312 18.38 12.64 -12.40
N THR A 313 18.90 11.61 -13.08
CA THR A 313 18.53 11.31 -14.46
C THR A 313 17.02 11.07 -14.58
N PHE A 314 16.41 10.33 -13.64
CA PHE A 314 14.98 10.05 -13.71
C PHE A 314 14.09 11.30 -13.54
N LEU A 315 14.49 12.25 -12.69
CA LEU A 315 13.68 13.43 -12.39
C LEU A 315 13.95 14.63 -13.30
N PHE A 316 15.17 14.76 -13.84
CA PHE A 316 15.65 15.99 -14.48
C PHE A 316 16.20 15.83 -15.90
N GLU A 317 16.42 14.60 -16.39
CA GLU A 317 16.93 14.33 -17.75
C GLU A 317 15.89 13.60 -18.62
#